data_AF-A0A1Q8FV38-F1
#
_entry.id   AF-A0A1Q8FV38-F1
#
_cell.length_a   1.000
_cell.length_b   1.000
_cell.length_c   1.000
_cell.angle_alpha   90.00
_cell.angle_beta   90.00
_cell.angle_gamma   90.00
#
_symmetry.space_group_name_H-M   'P 1'
#
loop_
_entity.id
_entity.type
_entity.pdbx_description
1 polymer ?
#
loop_
_entity_poly.entity_id
_entity_poly.type
_entity_poly.pdbx_seq_one_letter_code
_entity_poly.pdbx_strand_id
1 'polypeptide(L)'
;MKAHVIILSCLLAGCGLTTGGATSTDERQLDALPSLGSTEDVDGGEVRAPITGTCGMENLQHFVGRPRVTVPASAMPENYRVVGPNSVVTMDYRPDRLTVRVDEYDIVESLACG
;
A
#
# COMPACT_ATOMS: atom_id res chain seq x y z
N MET A 1 33.73 4.93 54.28
CA MET A 1 33.75 6.11 55.17
C MET A 1 32.88 7.16 54.47
N LYS A 2 31.55 7.09 54.52
CA LYS A 2 30.61 7.47 55.59
C LYS A 2 30.83 8.90 56.09
N ALA A 3 29.77 9.70 55.93
CA ALA A 3 29.51 11.03 56.49
C ALA A 3 30.12 12.20 55.66
N HIS A 4 29.45 13.32 55.40
CA HIS A 4 28.43 14.00 56.19
C HIS A 4 27.38 14.72 55.33
N VAL A 5 26.13 14.58 55.78
CA VAL A 5 25.00 15.53 55.67
C VAL A 5 25.41 16.85 56.35
N ILE A 6 24.95 18.01 55.84
CA ILE A 6 24.38 19.17 56.59
C ILE A 6 24.42 20.45 55.70
N ILE A 7 23.26 20.86 55.14
CA ILE A 7 22.40 22.01 55.56
C ILE A 7 22.99 23.40 55.26
N LEU A 8 22.31 24.20 54.43
CA LEU A 8 21.92 25.61 54.67
C LEU A 8 21.10 26.12 53.45
N SER A 9 19.78 26.05 53.46
CA SER A 9 18.83 27.10 53.86
C SER A 9 18.97 28.46 53.16
N CYS A 10 17.85 28.83 52.52
CA CYS A 10 17.28 30.17 52.37
C CYS A 10 17.99 31.21 51.48
N LEU A 11 17.26 31.66 50.44
CA LEU A 11 16.76 33.04 50.39
C LEU A 11 15.60 33.17 49.40
N LEU A 12 14.42 33.40 49.97
CA LEU A 12 13.29 34.05 49.30
C LEU A 12 13.71 35.45 48.86
N ALA A 13 13.43 35.84 47.61
CA ALA A 13 12.98 37.19 47.22
C ALA A 13 12.86 37.27 45.70
N GLY A 14 11.70 37.70 45.19
CA GLY A 14 11.60 38.16 43.80
C GLY A 14 10.21 38.05 43.19
N CYS A 15 9.33 39.00 43.52
CA CYS A 15 8.00 39.17 42.94
C CYS A 15 8.03 39.44 41.43
N GLY A 16 7.11 38.78 40.73
CA GLY A 16 6.13 39.40 39.83
C GLY A 16 6.62 40.02 38.52
N LEU A 17 6.47 39.30 37.42
CA LEU A 17 6.17 39.86 36.09
C LEU A 17 5.77 38.70 35.16
N THR A 18 4.49 38.58 34.87
CA THR A 18 4.03 37.86 33.67
C THR A 18 2.67 38.44 33.27
N THR A 19 2.81 39.61 32.64
CA THR A 19 1.99 40.00 31.49
C THR A 19 2.11 38.91 30.44
N GLY A 20 1.01 38.62 29.73
CA GLY A 20 1.04 37.93 28.45
C GLY A 20 0.26 36.63 28.48
N GLY A 21 -1.03 36.71 28.17
CA GLY A 21 -1.76 35.56 27.69
C GLY A 21 -1.17 35.10 26.36
N ALA A 22 -1.01 33.79 26.21
CA ALA A 22 -0.97 33.11 24.93
C ALA A 22 -1.08 31.60 25.20
N THR A 23 -2.20 31.03 24.75
CA THR A 23 -2.28 29.74 24.05
C THR A 23 -1.32 28.64 24.49
N SER A 24 -1.90 27.61 25.10
CA SER A 24 -1.34 26.27 25.29
C SER A 24 -0.47 25.86 24.10
N THR A 25 0.83 25.85 24.33
CA THR A 25 1.76 25.00 23.60
C THR A 25 1.83 23.66 24.32
N ASP A 26 2.11 22.63 23.54
CA ASP A 26 2.74 21.38 23.95
C ASP A 26 1.79 20.26 24.38
N GLU A 27 1.71 19.20 23.57
CA GLU A 27 2.51 18.00 23.84
C GLU A 27 2.74 17.16 22.57
N ARG A 28 4.00 17.20 22.12
CA ARG A 28 4.85 16.05 21.76
C ARG A 28 4.27 15.02 20.78
N GLN A 29 4.57 15.14 19.50
CA GLN A 29 5.83 14.64 18.92
C GLN A 29 5.98 13.12 19.07
N LEU A 30 5.22 12.41 18.23
CA LEU A 30 5.63 11.15 17.64
C LEU A 30 6.04 11.44 16.18
N ASP A 31 7.13 12.17 16.02
CA ASP A 31 7.93 12.13 14.78
C ASP A 31 8.43 10.68 14.62
N ALA A 32 8.47 10.06 13.44
CA ALA A 32 8.27 10.54 12.10
C ALA A 32 7.88 9.34 11.21
N LEU A 33 6.64 9.33 10.71
CA LEU A 33 6.34 8.80 9.39
C LEU A 33 5.58 9.92 8.67
N PRO A 34 5.91 10.23 7.42
CA PRO A 34 5.13 11.20 6.65
C PRO A 34 3.68 10.75 6.65
N SER A 35 2.76 11.71 6.84
CA SER A 35 1.33 11.45 6.70
C SER A 35 1.11 10.83 5.32
N LEU A 36 0.53 9.63 5.27
CA LEU A 36 0.08 9.01 4.02
C LEU A 36 -1.01 9.85 3.31
N GLY A 37 -1.47 10.94 3.94
CA GLY A 37 -2.56 11.80 3.49
C GLY A 37 -2.15 13.00 2.65
N SER A 38 -1.07 12.94 1.88
CA SER A 38 -0.82 13.93 0.82
C SER A 38 -0.71 13.29 -0.56
N THR A 39 -1.33 12.13 -0.75
CA THR A 39 -1.68 11.66 -2.08
C THR A 39 -2.93 12.42 -2.51
N GLU A 40 -2.84 13.15 -3.62
CA GLU A 40 -4.01 13.63 -4.35
C GLU A 40 -4.91 12.42 -4.61
N ASP A 41 -6.18 12.48 -4.21
CA ASP A 41 -7.14 11.39 -4.44
C ASP A 41 -7.17 11.10 -5.94
N VAL A 42 -6.70 9.91 -6.32
CA VAL A 42 -6.96 9.37 -7.65
C VAL A 42 -8.48 9.23 -7.73
N ASP A 43 -9.11 10.03 -8.59
CA ASP A 43 -10.56 10.06 -8.85
C ASP A 43 -11.16 8.67 -8.66
N GLY A 44 -12.18 8.58 -7.79
CA GLY A 44 -12.70 7.36 -7.15
C GLY A 44 -13.23 6.31 -8.12
N GLY A 45 -12.34 5.72 -8.91
CA GLY A 45 -12.61 4.58 -9.76
C GLY A 45 -12.97 3.40 -8.87
N GLU A 46 -14.07 2.73 -9.22
CA GLU A 46 -14.52 1.55 -8.48
C GLU A 46 -13.43 0.48 -8.48
N VAL A 47 -12.93 0.14 -7.29
CA VAL A 47 -11.99 -0.96 -7.07
C VAL A 47 -12.72 -2.26 -7.36
N ARG A 48 -12.51 -2.80 -8.56
CA ARG A 48 -13.06 -4.11 -8.96
C ARG A 48 -12.27 -5.21 -8.27
N ALA A 49 -12.98 -6.06 -7.53
CA ALA A 49 -12.39 -7.28 -6.99
C ALA A 49 -11.93 -8.20 -8.15
N PRO A 50 -10.82 -8.93 -8.00
CA PRO A 50 -10.40 -9.91 -8.99
C PRO A 50 -11.46 -10.99 -9.20
N ILE A 51 -11.67 -11.42 -10.45
CA ILE A 51 -12.49 -12.60 -10.72
C ILE A 51 -11.67 -13.84 -10.32
N THR A 52 -12.13 -14.53 -9.29
CA THR A 52 -11.47 -15.72 -8.72
C THR A 52 -12.12 -17.01 -9.23
N GLY A 53 -11.40 -18.14 -9.12
CA GLY A 53 -11.86 -19.42 -9.63
C GLY A 53 -10.84 -20.53 -9.35
N THR A 54 -10.94 -21.64 -10.08
CA THR A 54 -10.01 -22.79 -9.93
C THR A 54 -8.91 -22.80 -11.00
N CYS A 55 -8.72 -21.65 -11.67
CA CYS A 55 -7.84 -21.53 -12.82
C CYS A 55 -6.35 -21.36 -12.49
N GLY A 56 -5.96 -21.36 -11.21
CA GLY A 56 -4.56 -21.29 -10.77
C GLY A 56 -3.91 -19.89 -10.85
N MET A 57 -4.71 -18.84 -11.04
CA MET A 57 -4.26 -17.44 -11.16
C MET A 57 -3.39 -16.98 -9.99
N GLU A 58 -3.68 -17.44 -8.78
CA GLU A 58 -2.99 -17.08 -7.54
C GLU A 58 -1.47 -17.34 -7.61
N ASN A 59 -1.05 -18.34 -8.38
CA ASN A 59 0.35 -18.69 -8.57
C ASN A 59 1.09 -17.76 -9.56
N LEU A 60 0.34 -16.94 -10.31
CA LEU A 60 0.85 -16.16 -11.44
C LEU A 60 0.73 -14.64 -11.22
N GLN A 61 0.04 -14.19 -10.16
CA GLN A 61 -0.17 -12.76 -9.85
C GLN A 61 1.12 -11.93 -9.83
N HIS A 62 2.27 -12.53 -9.47
CA HIS A 62 3.56 -11.86 -9.44
C HIS A 62 4.13 -11.48 -10.83
N PHE A 63 3.51 -11.95 -11.91
CA PHE A 63 3.89 -11.61 -13.28
C PHE A 63 3.21 -10.36 -13.83
N VAL A 64 2.23 -9.78 -13.12
CA VAL A 64 1.66 -8.48 -13.50
C VAL A 64 2.75 -7.41 -13.54
N GLY A 65 2.79 -6.64 -14.63
CA GLY A 65 3.83 -5.64 -14.92
C GLY A 65 5.12 -6.22 -15.52
N ARG A 66 5.18 -7.52 -15.82
CA ARG A 66 6.32 -8.17 -16.48
C ARG A 66 5.98 -8.56 -17.93
N PRO A 67 6.99 -8.71 -18.81
CA PRO A 67 6.76 -9.27 -20.15
C PRO A 67 6.17 -10.67 -20.05
N ARG A 68 5.12 -10.97 -20.82
CA ARG A 68 4.41 -12.26 -20.80
C ARG A 68 5.34 -13.44 -21.07
N VAL A 69 6.36 -13.26 -21.90
CA VAL A 69 7.38 -14.27 -22.20
C VAL A 69 8.17 -14.75 -20.98
N THR A 70 8.13 -14.01 -19.86
CA THR A 70 8.76 -14.41 -18.59
C THR A 70 7.94 -15.44 -17.82
N VAL A 71 6.65 -15.62 -18.16
CA VAL A 71 5.79 -16.63 -17.53
C VAL A 71 6.17 -18.00 -18.10
N PRO A 72 6.66 -18.95 -17.28
CA PRO A 72 7.05 -20.25 -17.77
C PRO A 72 5.83 -21.03 -18.25
N ALA A 73 5.92 -21.65 -19.43
CA ALA A 73 4.83 -22.42 -20.02
C ALA A 73 4.35 -23.57 -19.11
N SER A 74 5.24 -24.15 -18.32
CA SER A 74 4.91 -25.20 -17.35
C SER A 74 4.07 -24.72 -16.16
N ALA A 75 3.99 -23.41 -15.92
CA ALA A 75 3.14 -22.85 -14.87
C ALA A 75 1.75 -22.44 -15.40
N MET A 76 1.53 -22.45 -16.71
CA MET A 76 0.20 -22.18 -17.26
C MET A 76 -0.73 -23.37 -17.03
N PRO A 77 -1.99 -23.13 -16.64
CA PRO A 77 -2.98 -24.19 -16.54
C PRO A 77 -3.34 -24.72 -17.93
N GLU A 78 -4.00 -25.88 -17.99
CA GLU A 78 -4.44 -26.46 -19.26
C GLU A 78 -5.39 -25.54 -20.03
N ASN A 79 -6.34 -24.92 -19.33
CA ASN A 79 -7.30 -23.99 -19.90
C ASN A 79 -6.85 -22.55 -19.64
N TYR A 80 -6.21 -21.92 -20.63
CA TYR A 80 -5.89 -20.50 -20.59
C TYR A 80 -6.10 -19.80 -21.93
N ARG A 81 -6.23 -18.48 -21.90
CA ARG A 81 -6.14 -17.61 -23.08
C ARG A 81 -5.29 -16.38 -22.80
N VAL A 82 -4.67 -15.86 -23.86
CA VAL A 82 -4.02 -14.54 -23.86
C VAL A 82 -4.90 -13.57 -24.65
N VAL A 83 -5.17 -12.41 -24.09
CA VAL A 83 -6.01 -11.35 -24.68
C VAL A 83 -5.15 -10.11 -24.86
N GLY A 84 -4.99 -9.65 -26.10
CA GLY A 84 -4.29 -8.39 -26.39
C GLY A 84 -5.20 -7.17 -26.26
N PRO A 85 -4.64 -5.95 -26.38
CA PRO A 85 -5.35 -4.70 -26.10
C PRO A 85 -6.54 -4.46 -27.05
N ASN A 86 -6.45 -4.94 -28.30
CA ASN A 86 -7.48 -4.78 -29.33
C ASN A 86 -8.22 -6.09 -29.66
N SER A 87 -8.09 -7.11 -28.81
CA SER A 87 -8.75 -8.40 -29.02
C SER A 87 -10.25 -8.31 -28.72
N VAL A 88 -11.07 -8.62 -29.71
CA VAL A 88 -12.52 -8.79 -29.50
C VAL A 88 -12.78 -10.18 -28.96
N VAL A 89 -13.32 -10.27 -27.75
CA VAL A 89 -13.66 -11.53 -27.07
C VAL A 89 -15.09 -11.47 -26.56
N THR A 90 -15.76 -12.63 -26.51
CA THR A 90 -17.06 -12.76 -25.86
C THR A 90 -16.87 -12.94 -24.35
N MET A 91 -17.80 -12.40 -23.55
CA MET A 91 -17.75 -12.40 -22.08
C MET A 91 -18.41 -13.65 -21.46
N ASP A 92 -18.17 -14.82 -22.05
CA ASP A 92 -18.58 -16.11 -21.48
C ASP A 92 -17.69 -16.46 -20.28
N TYR A 93 -18.30 -16.85 -19.16
CA TYR A 93 -17.59 -17.13 -17.91
C TYR A 93 -17.26 -18.62 -17.78
N ARG A 94 -15.96 -18.90 -17.65
CA ARG A 94 -15.40 -20.23 -17.40
C ARG A 94 -14.51 -20.23 -16.15
N PRO A 95 -14.96 -20.80 -15.02
CA PRO A 95 -14.21 -20.73 -13.74
C PRO A 95 -12.88 -21.49 -13.74
N ASP A 96 -12.69 -22.39 -14.71
CA ASP A 96 -11.51 -23.21 -14.95
C ASP A 96 -10.49 -22.56 -15.91
N ARG A 97 -10.86 -21.45 -16.57
CA ARG A 97 -10.03 -20.80 -17.59
C ARG A 97 -9.28 -19.61 -17.03
N LEU A 98 -7.97 -19.58 -17.21
CA LEU A 98 -7.15 -18.40 -16.93
C LEU A 98 -7.17 -17.43 -18.12
N THR A 99 -7.44 -16.16 -17.87
CA THR A 99 -7.28 -15.08 -18.85
C THR A 99 -6.06 -14.26 -18.49
N VAL A 100 -5.09 -14.20 -19.40
CA VAL A 100 -3.93 -13.30 -19.32
C VAL A 100 -4.19 -12.11 -20.24
N ARG A 101 -4.42 -10.91 -19.69
CA ARG A 101 -4.51 -9.70 -20.50
C ARG A 101 -3.13 -9.06 -20.62
N VAL A 102 -2.75 -8.70 -21.83
CA VAL A 102 -1.50 -8.00 -22.13
C VAL A 102 -1.76 -6.67 -22.81
N ASP A 103 -0.83 -5.73 -22.62
CA ASP A 103 -0.84 -4.43 -23.28
C ASP A 103 -0.22 -4.49 -24.70
N GLU A 104 -0.01 -3.32 -25.31
CA GLU A 104 0.60 -3.16 -26.63
C GLU A 104 2.06 -3.61 -26.72
N TYR A 105 2.74 -3.75 -25.58
CA TYR A 105 4.15 -4.13 -25.45
C TYR A 105 4.34 -5.58 -24.97
N ASP A 106 3.26 -6.38 -24.93
CA ASP A 106 3.24 -7.76 -24.41
C ASP A 106 3.58 -7.84 -22.90
N ILE A 107 3.30 -6.78 -22.14
CA ILE A 107 3.37 -6.75 -20.69
C ILE A 107 2.05 -7.25 -20.10
N VAL A 108 2.12 -8.11 -19.09
CA VAL A 108 0.93 -8.63 -18.40
C VAL A 108 0.27 -7.51 -17.59
N GLU A 109 -0.94 -7.10 -17.97
CA GLU A 109 -1.70 -6.07 -17.25
C GLU A 109 -2.55 -6.66 -16.12
N SER A 110 -3.16 -7.82 -16.37
CA SER A 110 -4.06 -8.45 -15.41
C SER A 110 -4.22 -9.94 -15.68
N LEU A 111 -4.60 -10.65 -14.63
CA LEU A 111 -4.99 -12.04 -14.66
C LEU A 111 -6.40 -12.15 -14.08
N ALA A 112 -7.20 -13.05 -14.64
CA ALA A 112 -8.55 -13.33 -14.13
C ALA A 112 -8.96 -14.77 -14.45
N CYS A 113 -9.71 -15.41 -13.55
CA CYS A 113 -10.44 -16.61 -13.92
C CYS A 113 -11.72 -16.22 -14.66
N GLY A 114 -12.02 -16.86 -15.80
CA GLY A 114 -13.21 -16.54 -16.57
C GLY A 114 -13.12 -16.85 -18.04
#